data_AF-A0A9W8JK10-F1
#
_entry.id   AF-A0A9W8JK10-F1
#
_cell.length_a   1.000
_cell.length_b   1.000
_cell.length_c   1.000
_cell.angle_alpha   90.00
_cell.angle_beta   90.00
_cell.angle_gamma   90.00
#
_symmetry.space_group_name_H-M   'P 1'
#
loop_
_entity.id
_entity.type
_entity.pdbx_description
1 polymer ?
#
loop_
_entity_poly.entity_id
_entity_poly.type
_entity_poly.pdbx_seq_one_letter_code
_entity_poly.pdbx_strand_id
1 'polypeptide(L)'
;MNVLRVAASRNVVSSRLLAAGRPATRSLSTLKEIKYTAKATATGAGRNGHVESNDLELDLAAPKELGGTGKGHNPEQLFAMGYASCFLGAIQFKARELGKQDQGKNAVVHAQVHIGPPNERPGLGLAVDLTVEGVDQELLEAAHQTCPYSRAVSESIVVNLNRK
;
A
#
# COMPACT_ATOMS: atom_id res chain seq x y z
N MET A 1 -43.32 -41.37 -35.05
CA MET A 1 -44.12 -40.54 -34.13
C MET A 1 -43.95 -41.02 -32.70
N ASN A 2 -43.35 -40.14 -31.90
CA ASN A 2 -43.54 -39.89 -30.47
C ASN A 2 -43.52 -41.01 -29.38
N VAL A 3 -42.43 -40.91 -28.61
CA VAL A 3 -42.20 -40.95 -27.15
C VAL A 3 -42.35 -42.24 -26.35
N LEU A 4 -41.18 -42.69 -25.86
CA LEU A 4 -40.97 -43.60 -24.74
C LEU A 4 -41.41 -42.99 -23.39
N ARG A 5 -41.94 -43.88 -22.55
CA ARG A 5 -42.21 -43.79 -21.11
C ARG A 5 -41.06 -43.15 -20.29
N VAL A 6 -41.40 -42.59 -19.11
CA VAL A 6 -41.21 -43.22 -17.78
C VAL A 6 -41.58 -42.21 -16.69
N ALA A 7 -42.25 -42.72 -15.64
CA ALA A 7 -42.79 -42.00 -14.51
C ALA A 7 -41.77 -41.82 -13.35
N ALA A 8 -42.02 -40.75 -12.58
CA ALA A 8 -41.91 -40.58 -11.13
C ALA A 8 -40.63 -40.97 -10.36
N SER A 9 -40.07 -39.99 -9.61
CA SER A 9 -39.82 -40.14 -8.16
C SER A 9 -39.40 -38.82 -7.50
N ARG A 10 -39.97 -38.54 -6.33
CA ARG A 10 -39.60 -37.44 -5.41
C ARG A 10 -38.19 -37.65 -4.84
N ASN A 11 -37.46 -36.58 -4.55
CA ASN A 11 -36.74 -36.48 -3.28
C ASN A 11 -36.34 -35.04 -2.90
N VAL A 12 -36.62 -34.71 -1.65
CA VAL A 12 -36.23 -33.48 -0.94
C VAL A 12 -34.82 -33.71 -0.40
N VAL A 13 -33.87 -32.82 -0.70
CA VAL A 13 -32.63 -32.67 0.08
C VAL A 13 -32.29 -31.20 0.22
N SER A 14 -32.47 -30.71 1.44
CA SER A 14 -31.85 -29.50 1.97
C SER A 14 -30.33 -29.63 1.90
N SER A 15 -29.63 -28.67 1.30
CA SER A 15 -28.19 -28.51 1.53
C SER A 15 -27.85 -27.07 1.87
N ARG A 16 -27.43 -26.94 3.12
CA ARG A 16 -26.71 -25.85 3.74
C ARG A 16 -25.47 -25.43 2.93
N LEU A 17 -25.09 -24.18 3.16
CA LEU A 17 -23.75 -23.61 3.05
C LEU A 17 -23.16 -23.46 1.64
N LEU A 18 -23.25 -22.24 1.12
CA LEU A 18 -22.09 -21.60 0.48
C LEU A 18 -21.89 -20.25 1.16
N ALA A 19 -21.17 -20.27 2.29
CA ALA A 19 -20.50 -19.07 2.76
C ALA A 19 -19.49 -18.70 1.67
N ALA A 20 -19.77 -17.63 0.92
CA ALA A 20 -18.86 -17.10 -0.08
C ALA A 20 -17.50 -16.87 0.58
N GLY A 21 -16.49 -17.59 0.09
CA GLY A 21 -15.14 -17.59 0.65
C GLY A 21 -14.62 -16.17 0.78
N ARG A 22 -14.28 -15.77 2.01
CA ARG A 22 -13.52 -14.55 2.25
C ARG A 22 -12.22 -14.67 1.45
N PRO A 23 -11.89 -13.72 0.56
CA PRO A 23 -10.60 -13.76 -0.14
C PRO A 23 -9.48 -13.82 0.89
N ALA A 24 -8.45 -14.61 0.60
CA ALA A 24 -7.33 -14.88 1.50
C ALA A 24 -6.75 -13.57 2.05
N THR A 25 -7.06 -13.25 3.31
CA THR A 25 -6.50 -12.10 4.02
C THR A 25 -5.00 -12.32 4.17
N ARG A 26 -4.21 -11.76 3.25
CA ARG A 26 -2.78 -11.57 3.49
C ARG A 26 -2.60 -10.32 4.34
N SER A 27 -2.78 -10.44 5.66
CA SER A 27 -2.20 -9.52 6.64
C SER A 27 -2.22 -10.15 8.03
N LEU A 28 -1.07 -10.07 8.71
CA LEU A 28 -0.91 -10.38 10.13
C LEU A 28 -1.42 -9.25 11.04
N SER A 29 -1.58 -8.03 10.52
CA SER A 29 -2.04 -6.87 11.28
C SER A 29 -3.54 -6.62 11.10
N THR A 30 -4.28 -6.65 12.21
CA THR A 30 -5.71 -6.30 12.29
C THR A 30 -5.93 -5.03 13.11
N LEU A 31 -6.92 -4.23 12.75
CA LEU A 31 -7.25 -2.98 13.45
C LEU A 31 -8.32 -3.26 14.52
N LYS A 32 -8.01 -2.96 15.79
CA LYS A 32 -9.01 -3.01 16.87
C LYS A 32 -10.12 -1.98 16.67
N GLU A 33 -9.78 -0.81 16.16
CA GLU A 33 -10.70 0.30 15.90
C GLU A 33 -10.20 1.06 14.65
N ILE A 34 -11.13 1.42 13.76
CA ILE A 34 -10.84 2.22 12.57
C ILE A 34 -11.03 3.70 12.93
N LYS A 35 -9.93 4.45 13.05
CA LYS A 35 -9.96 5.89 13.38
C LYS A 35 -10.23 6.78 12.17
N TYR A 36 -9.81 6.37 10.99
CA TYR A 36 -9.95 7.13 9.75
C TYR A 36 -9.97 6.19 8.54
N THR A 37 -10.64 6.59 7.47
CA THR A 37 -10.69 5.88 6.19
C THR A 37 -10.60 6.87 5.04
N ALA A 38 -9.47 6.87 4.33
CA ALA A 38 -9.37 7.50 3.03
C ALA A 38 -10.08 6.64 1.98
N LYS A 39 -10.68 7.28 0.96
CA LYS A 39 -11.31 6.60 -0.17
C LYS A 39 -10.75 7.20 -1.45
N ALA A 40 -10.41 6.35 -2.41
CA ALA A 40 -10.00 6.77 -3.74
C ALA A 40 -10.65 5.86 -4.79
N THR A 41 -10.98 6.43 -5.93
CA THR A 41 -11.50 5.70 -7.10
C THR A 41 -10.47 5.82 -8.23
N ALA A 42 -10.16 4.70 -8.89
CA ALA A 42 -9.37 4.69 -10.11
C ALA A 42 -10.25 4.27 -11.28
N THR A 43 -10.22 5.02 -12.39
CA THR A 43 -10.96 4.71 -13.62
C THR A 43 -10.04 4.71 -14.83
N GLY A 44 -10.49 4.10 -15.94
CA GLY A 44 -9.69 3.97 -17.16
C GLY A 44 -8.57 2.94 -17.05
N ALA A 45 -7.47 3.17 -17.77
CA ALA A 45 -6.41 2.19 -18.01
C ALA A 45 -5.36 2.12 -16.87
N GLY A 46 -5.81 1.95 -15.61
CA GLY A 46 -4.92 1.76 -14.46
C GLY A 46 -3.84 2.85 -14.35
N ARG A 47 -2.57 2.49 -14.62
CA ARG A 47 -1.41 3.42 -14.64
C ARG A 47 -1.49 4.52 -15.70
N ASN A 48 -2.41 4.42 -16.66
CA ASN A 48 -2.69 5.43 -17.68
C ASN A 48 -4.13 5.96 -17.58
N GLY A 49 -4.72 5.87 -16.39
CA GLY A 49 -6.10 6.27 -16.11
C GLY A 49 -6.18 7.56 -15.31
N HIS A 50 -7.23 7.66 -14.51
CA HIS A 50 -7.49 8.80 -13.64
C HIS A 50 -7.75 8.29 -12.21
N VAL A 51 -7.29 9.04 -11.20
CA VAL A 51 -7.58 8.76 -9.79
C VAL A 51 -8.18 9.98 -9.10
N GLU A 52 -9.23 9.75 -8.32
CA GLU A 52 -9.91 10.76 -7.53
C GLU A 52 -9.98 10.34 -6.05
N SER A 53 -9.89 11.30 -5.14
CA SER A 53 -10.05 11.12 -3.69
C SER A 53 -10.53 12.43 -3.07
N ASN A 54 -11.82 12.54 -2.77
CA ASN A 54 -12.48 13.79 -2.38
C ASN A 54 -12.28 14.88 -3.44
N ASP A 55 -11.53 15.93 -3.13
CA ASP A 55 -11.19 17.08 -3.97
C ASP A 55 -9.83 16.94 -4.69
N LEU A 56 -9.13 15.81 -4.49
CA LEU A 56 -7.90 15.49 -5.20
C LEU A 56 -8.21 14.65 -6.45
N GLU A 57 -7.84 15.17 -7.62
CA GLU A 57 -7.97 14.49 -8.91
C GLU A 57 -6.62 14.50 -9.63
N LEU A 58 -6.19 13.35 -10.16
CA LEU A 58 -4.90 13.19 -10.84
C LEU A 58 -5.02 12.29 -12.06
N ASP A 59 -4.51 12.78 -13.19
CA ASP A 59 -4.27 11.95 -14.37
C ASP A 59 -2.98 11.14 -14.19
N LEU A 60 -3.08 9.85 -14.45
CA LEU A 60 -1.97 8.92 -14.38
C LEU A 60 -1.40 8.64 -15.77
N ALA A 61 -0.09 8.53 -15.83
CA ALA A 61 0.63 8.01 -16.97
C ALA A 61 1.76 7.10 -16.49
N ALA A 62 1.88 5.93 -17.11
CA ALA A 62 3.02 5.06 -16.83
C ALA A 62 4.32 5.81 -17.22
N PRO A 63 5.39 5.66 -16.41
CA PRO A 63 6.69 6.23 -16.74
C PRO A 63 7.24 5.60 -18.03
N LYS A 64 8.18 6.29 -18.70
CA LYS A 64 8.74 5.83 -19.98
C LYS A 64 9.47 4.50 -19.85
N GLU A 65 10.08 4.30 -18.69
CA GLU A 65 10.80 3.09 -18.28
C GLU A 65 9.87 1.86 -18.21
N LEU A 66 8.56 2.07 -18.05
CA LEU A 66 7.54 1.04 -18.12
C LEU A 66 6.73 1.10 -19.44
N GLY A 67 7.28 1.77 -20.46
CA GLY A 67 6.67 1.87 -21.80
C GLY A 67 5.51 2.88 -21.91
N GLY A 68 5.33 3.75 -20.91
CA GLY A 68 4.28 4.76 -20.92
C GLY A 68 4.72 6.11 -21.49
N THR A 69 3.80 7.07 -21.47
CA THR A 69 4.05 8.42 -22.00
C THR A 69 4.88 9.29 -21.05
N GLY A 70 4.85 8.97 -19.75
CA GLY A 70 5.41 9.79 -18.67
C GLY A 70 4.75 11.17 -18.49
N LYS A 71 3.61 11.42 -19.14
CA LYS A 71 2.90 12.72 -19.12
C LYS A 71 1.77 12.74 -18.09
N GLY A 72 2.08 12.42 -16.85
CA GLY A 72 1.13 12.32 -15.75
C GLY A 72 1.80 11.84 -14.47
N HIS A 73 1.00 11.65 -13.42
CA HIS A 73 1.46 11.06 -12.17
C HIS A 73 1.49 9.53 -12.25
N ASN A 74 2.04 8.87 -11.24
CA ASN A 74 2.05 7.41 -11.18
C ASN A 74 1.87 6.87 -9.75
N PRO A 75 1.49 5.59 -9.60
CA PRO A 75 1.29 4.98 -8.29
C PRO A 75 2.54 5.02 -7.40
N GLU A 76 3.75 4.92 -7.95
CA GLU A 76 4.98 4.95 -7.16
C GLU A 76 5.23 6.34 -6.55
N GLN A 77 4.94 7.41 -7.27
CA GLN A 77 4.98 8.79 -6.75
C GLN A 77 3.98 8.96 -5.61
N LEU A 78 2.75 8.47 -5.77
CA LEU A 78 1.72 8.54 -4.73
C LEU A 78 2.15 7.78 -3.47
N PHE A 79 2.74 6.60 -3.65
CA PHE A 79 3.29 5.82 -2.55
C PHE A 79 4.48 6.52 -1.89
N ALA A 80 5.39 7.12 -2.65
CA ALA A 80 6.52 7.88 -2.14
C ALA A 80 6.08 9.07 -1.29
N MET A 81 5.10 9.85 -1.76
CA MET A 81 4.53 10.98 -1.02
C MET A 81 3.86 10.53 0.28
N GLY A 82 3.07 9.45 0.21
CA GLY A 82 2.41 8.87 1.39
C GLY A 82 3.43 8.34 2.41
N TYR A 83 4.46 7.64 1.96
CA TYR A 83 5.47 7.06 2.84
C TYR A 83 6.34 8.15 3.47
N ALA A 84 6.88 9.10 2.69
CA ALA A 84 7.67 10.21 3.25
C ALA A 84 6.90 10.98 4.32
N SER A 85 5.63 11.31 4.04
CA SER A 85 4.75 12.04 4.98
C SER A 85 4.46 11.21 6.23
N CYS A 86 4.15 9.92 6.07
CA CYS A 86 3.86 9.03 7.19
C CYS A 86 5.10 8.82 8.09
N PHE A 87 6.28 8.68 7.50
CA PHE A 87 7.54 8.49 8.22
C PHE A 87 7.95 9.76 8.97
N LEU A 88 7.80 10.95 8.35
CA LEU A 88 8.01 12.23 9.03
C LEU A 88 7.08 12.38 10.25
N GLY A 89 5.82 11.99 10.11
CA GLY A 89 4.88 11.96 11.24
C GLY A 89 5.34 11.03 12.37
N ALA A 90 5.88 9.86 12.04
CA ALA A 90 6.43 8.92 13.01
C ALA A 90 7.69 9.49 13.73
N ILE A 91 8.57 10.19 12.99
CA ILE A 91 9.70 10.92 13.58
C ILE A 91 9.19 11.95 14.58
N GLN A 92 8.24 12.80 14.18
CA GLN A 92 7.71 13.84 15.06
C GLN A 92 7.03 13.27 16.31
N PHE A 93 6.33 12.15 16.18
CA PHE A 93 5.73 11.45 17.31
C PHE A 93 6.80 10.94 18.28
N LYS A 94 7.79 10.18 17.78
CA LYS A 94 8.86 9.63 18.61
C LYS A 94 9.79 10.69 19.18
N ALA A 95 10.00 11.78 18.47
CA ALA A 95 10.78 12.92 18.95
C ALA A 95 10.16 13.53 20.21
N ARG A 96 8.83 13.60 20.31
CA ARG A 96 8.14 14.07 21.53
C ARG A 96 8.33 13.10 22.69
N GLU A 97 8.21 11.79 22.44
CA GLU A 97 8.38 10.76 23.48
C GLU A 97 9.82 10.68 24.00
N LEU A 98 10.81 10.93 23.14
CA LEU A 98 12.24 10.86 23.47
C LEU A 98 12.85 12.19 23.90
N GLY A 99 12.08 13.28 23.97
CA GLY A 99 12.61 14.61 24.31
C GLY A 99 13.52 15.24 23.25
N LYS A 100 13.32 14.89 21.96
CA LYS A 100 14.09 15.34 20.79
C LYS A 100 13.29 16.24 19.85
N GLN A 101 12.40 17.07 20.39
CA GLN A 101 11.43 17.86 19.60
C GLN A 101 12.09 18.72 18.52
N ASP A 102 13.30 19.25 18.76
CA ASP A 102 14.00 20.06 17.76
C ASP A 102 14.48 19.25 16.56
N GLN A 103 14.91 17.99 16.75
CA GLN A 103 15.16 17.08 15.62
C GLN A 103 13.86 16.81 14.86
N GLY A 104 12.76 16.53 15.58
CA GLY A 104 11.46 16.28 14.96
C GLY A 104 10.94 17.46 14.11
N LYS A 105 11.19 18.70 14.52
CA LYS A 105 10.81 19.91 13.76
C LYS A 105 11.65 20.10 12.50
N ASN A 106 12.93 19.76 12.56
CA ASN A 106 13.90 20.02 11.49
C ASN A 106 14.10 18.81 10.56
N ALA A 107 13.49 17.67 10.88
CA ALA A 107 13.62 16.45 10.09
C ALA A 107 13.04 16.63 8.69
N VAL A 108 13.76 16.13 7.69
CA VAL A 108 13.30 16.06 6.29
C VAL A 108 13.42 14.61 5.84
N VAL A 109 12.34 14.08 5.28
CA VAL A 109 12.28 12.69 4.78
C VAL A 109 12.15 12.70 3.27
N HIS A 110 13.08 12.01 2.62
CA HIS A 110 13.07 11.74 1.20
C HIS A 110 12.74 10.26 0.99
N ALA A 111 11.67 9.96 0.25
CA ALA A 111 11.31 8.59 -0.11
C ALA A 111 11.48 8.39 -1.62
N GLN A 112 12.27 7.39 -1.98
CA GLN A 112 12.38 6.90 -3.35
C GLN A 112 11.71 5.54 -3.42
N VAL A 113 10.75 5.39 -4.33
CA VAL A 113 10.04 4.13 -4.55
C VAL A 113 10.47 3.58 -5.90
N HIS A 114 10.97 2.35 -5.87
CA HIS A 114 11.44 1.63 -7.04
C HIS A 114 10.40 0.59 -7.45
N ILE A 115 10.23 0.43 -8.75
CA ILE A 115 9.41 -0.63 -9.34
C ILE A 115 10.22 -1.41 -10.36
N GLY A 116 10.15 -2.73 -10.31
CA GLY A 116 10.89 -3.60 -11.22
C GLY A 116 10.62 -5.08 -10.95
N PRO A 117 11.19 -5.97 -11.77
CA PRO A 117 11.06 -7.41 -11.54
C PRO A 117 11.79 -7.83 -10.25
N PRO A 118 11.13 -8.51 -9.30
CA PRO A 118 11.79 -9.04 -8.12
C PRO A 118 12.52 -10.35 -8.45
N ASN A 119 13.54 -10.69 -7.67
CA ASN A 119 14.33 -11.90 -7.91
C ASN A 119 13.57 -13.17 -7.50
N GLU A 120 12.63 -13.05 -6.58
CA GLU A 120 12.00 -14.17 -5.88
C GLU A 120 10.80 -14.74 -6.65
N ARG A 121 10.24 -13.98 -7.61
CA ARG A 121 9.05 -14.39 -8.37
C ARG A 121 8.88 -13.60 -9.68
N PRO A 122 8.18 -14.15 -10.69
CA PRO A 122 7.80 -13.40 -11.88
C PRO A 122 6.89 -12.19 -11.57
N GLY A 123 6.94 -11.17 -12.44
CA GLY A 123 6.07 -9.99 -12.36
C GLY A 123 6.80 -8.74 -11.89
N LEU A 124 6.08 -7.81 -11.27
CA LEU A 124 6.62 -6.58 -10.69
C LEU A 124 6.58 -6.64 -9.16
N GLY A 125 7.61 -6.05 -8.55
CA GLY A 125 7.76 -5.81 -7.12
C GLY A 125 8.12 -4.36 -6.86
N LEU A 126 8.18 -3.99 -5.58
CA LEU A 126 8.59 -2.67 -5.13
C LEU A 126 9.81 -2.78 -4.21
N ALA A 127 10.59 -1.71 -4.13
CA ALA A 127 11.57 -1.46 -3.07
C ALA A 127 11.55 0.02 -2.70
N VAL A 128 12.01 0.37 -1.51
CA VAL A 128 12.01 1.77 -1.03
C VAL A 128 13.36 2.13 -0.46
N ASP A 129 13.87 3.32 -0.80
CA ASP A 129 14.95 3.98 -0.08
C ASP A 129 14.40 5.20 0.66
N LEU A 130 14.54 5.19 1.98
CA LEU A 130 14.27 6.34 2.84
C LEU A 130 15.58 7.02 3.21
N THR A 131 15.70 8.31 2.95
CA THR A 131 16.82 9.14 3.42
C THR A 131 16.29 10.23 4.33
N VAL A 132 16.84 10.34 5.54
CA VAL A 132 16.36 11.25 6.57
C VAL A 132 17.46 12.18 7.04
N GLU A 133 17.17 13.47 7.02
CA GLU A 133 18.05 14.54 7.51
C GLU A 133 17.61 14.99 8.91
N GLY A 134 18.56 15.50 9.71
CA GLY A 134 18.24 16.23 10.95
C GLY A 134 17.84 15.36 12.15
N VAL A 135 18.03 14.03 12.09
CA VAL A 135 17.73 13.09 13.18
C VAL A 135 18.96 12.29 13.58
N ASP A 136 18.99 11.79 14.81
CA ASP A 136 19.94 10.75 15.20
C ASP A 136 19.42 9.33 14.91
N GLN A 137 20.31 8.35 15.05
CA GLN A 137 20.01 6.94 14.73
C GLN A 137 18.90 6.37 15.61
N GLU A 138 18.88 6.71 16.90
CA GLU A 138 17.86 6.23 17.84
C GLU A 138 16.46 6.71 17.41
N LEU A 139 16.33 7.99 17.06
CA LEU A 139 15.06 8.54 16.59
C LEU A 139 14.64 7.93 15.25
N LEU A 140 15.59 7.73 14.33
CA LEU A 140 15.37 7.13 13.01
C LEU A 140 14.82 5.69 13.12
N GLU A 141 15.45 4.85 13.93
CA GLU A 141 15.04 3.46 14.15
C GLU A 141 13.69 3.38 14.87
N ALA A 142 13.50 4.20 15.91
CA ALA A 142 12.24 4.25 16.64
C ALA A 142 11.07 4.68 15.74
N ALA A 143 11.30 5.64 14.84
CA ALA A 143 10.32 6.04 13.84
C ALA A 143 10.01 4.90 12.87
N HIS A 144 11.02 4.15 12.40
CA HIS A 144 10.84 3.03 11.48
C HIS A 144 9.98 1.90 12.08
N GLN A 145 10.14 1.60 13.37
CA GLN A 145 9.31 0.61 14.07
C GLN A 145 7.87 1.08 14.31
N THR A 146 7.63 2.39 14.28
CA THR A 146 6.33 2.99 14.61
C THR A 146 5.52 3.34 13.37
N CYS A 147 6.19 3.74 12.28
CA CYS A 147 5.56 4.21 11.06
C CYS A 147 4.60 3.14 10.48
N PRO A 148 3.29 3.46 10.33
CA PRO A 148 2.33 2.53 9.75
C PRO A 148 2.75 1.98 8.38
N TYR A 149 3.35 2.80 7.52
CA TYR A 149 3.78 2.36 6.19
C TYR A 149 4.95 1.38 6.26
N SER A 150 5.95 1.63 7.11
CA SER A 150 7.04 0.67 7.35
C SER A 150 6.52 -0.67 7.85
N ARG A 151 5.63 -0.66 8.83
CA ARG A 151 5.03 -1.88 9.38
C ARG A 151 4.17 -2.64 8.36
N ALA A 152 3.51 -1.93 7.45
CA ALA A 152 2.67 -2.54 6.42
C ALA A 152 3.49 -3.31 5.38
N VAL A 153 4.73 -2.89 5.11
CA VAL A 153 5.55 -3.44 4.03
C VAL A 153 6.77 -4.23 4.51
N SER A 154 7.03 -4.28 5.81
CA SER A 154 8.26 -4.83 6.41
C SER A 154 8.58 -6.28 6.05
N GLU A 155 7.56 -7.10 5.77
CA GLU A 155 7.73 -8.51 5.36
C GLU A 155 7.54 -8.72 3.85
N SER A 156 7.22 -7.67 3.10
CA SER A 156 6.82 -7.76 1.70
C SER A 156 7.84 -7.19 0.72
N ILE A 157 8.60 -6.17 1.14
CA ILE A 157 9.58 -5.48 0.28
C ILE A 157 10.82 -5.09 1.05
N VAL A 158 11.91 -4.82 0.34
CA VAL A 158 13.10 -4.19 0.91
C VAL A 158 12.84 -2.71 1.14
N VAL A 159 13.12 -2.25 2.37
CA VAL A 159 13.17 -0.83 2.72
C VAL A 159 14.56 -0.50 3.26
N ASN A 160 15.34 0.23 2.48
CA ASN A 160 16.64 0.73 2.92
C ASN A 160 16.44 2.04 3.68
N LEU A 161 17.09 2.15 4.84
CA LEU A 161 16.97 3.30 5.72
C LEU A 161 18.33 3.98 5.87
N ASN A 162 18.43 5.20 5.37
CA ASN A 162 19.64 6.00 5.34
C ASN A 162 19.47 7.28 6.15
N ARG A 163 20.50 7.62 6.92
CA ARG A 163 20.63 8.91 7.58
C ARG A 163 21.58 9.79 6.76
N LYS A 164 21.26 11.07 6.64
CA LYS A 164 22.09 12.07 5.97
C LYS A 164 22.56 13.16 6.93
#